data_AF-A0AAP8XDN2-F1
#
_entry.id   AF-A0AAP8XDN2-F1
#
_cell.length_a   1.000
_cell.length_b   1.000
_cell.length_c   1.000
_cell.angle_alpha   90.00
_cell.angle_beta   90.00
_cell.angle_gamma   90.00
#
_symmetry.space_group_name_H-M   'P 1'
#
loop_
_entity.id
_entity.type
_entity.pdbx_description
1 polymer ?
#
loop_
_entity_poly.entity_id
_entity_poly.type
_entity_poly.pdbx_seq_one_letter_code
_entity_poly.pdbx_strand_id
1 'polypeptide(L)'
;MFSIKQKLDSNLKIYINRSYYTNYRVLIKCKKFMEDITKKIPKLRGIVIREIKSLNLICAILTPKAINRLIEYPEVEFISFDDHAILCGLSIGTANRIATNKSFNFTGKNVSIGLIDSGVYPHQDLTNPTNKIDMFLDLLNNYSYPYDDNGHGTALSGIICGSGYSSKLVFRGIAENTKISCIKAFDANGKGYVSDILFAIETLINQENNPIRVLCLPFELTSHNIKISDYFNELFKLAVSKNIIPVVPSGSIEGDNTIQGLALSPWCITVGGIDSTKTPTTTFKFSSSGNSNVKKPDFCAACANIMCLNSDKKYISERNGIKLYPHKLDSSYTVFQGTSLACAYISGVCALLLEAKPELNYKDLCSLLKIASNNKYELPSDSVGEGVIDLSFLLENI
;
A
#
# COMPACT_ATOMS: atom_id res chain seq x y z
N MET A 1 20.67 -19.28 -32.76
CA MET A 1 19.67 -19.97 -31.91
C MET A 1 19.38 -19.06 -30.72
N PHE A 2 18.35 -18.20 -30.80
CA PHE A 2 17.94 -17.40 -29.64
C PHE A 2 17.57 -18.36 -28.51
N SER A 3 18.23 -18.26 -27.35
CA SER A 3 18.03 -19.21 -26.26
C SER A 3 16.64 -19.01 -25.65
N ILE A 4 15.64 -19.73 -26.18
CA ILE A 4 14.25 -19.76 -25.68
C ILE A 4 14.20 -20.07 -24.17
N LYS A 5 15.21 -20.78 -23.65
CA LYS A 5 15.36 -21.12 -22.22
C LYS A 5 15.69 -19.94 -21.30
N GLN A 6 15.95 -18.73 -21.82
CA GLN A 6 16.19 -17.52 -21.01
C GLN A 6 14.92 -16.75 -20.65
N LYS A 7 13.76 -17.12 -21.19
CA LYS A 7 12.47 -16.46 -20.91
C LYS A 7 11.76 -16.95 -19.64
N LEU A 8 12.36 -17.88 -18.89
CA LEU A 8 11.79 -18.38 -17.64
C LEU A 8 12.64 -17.96 -16.46
N ASP A 9 11.95 -17.58 -15.38
CA ASP A 9 12.56 -17.47 -14.06
C ASP A 9 13.24 -18.79 -13.65
N SER A 10 14.39 -18.67 -12.99
CA SER A 10 15.20 -19.82 -12.60
C SER A 10 14.47 -20.74 -11.63
N ASN A 11 13.75 -20.18 -10.65
CA ASN A 11 12.99 -20.98 -9.69
C ASN A 11 11.81 -21.66 -10.39
N LEU A 12 11.06 -20.92 -11.21
CA LEU A 12 9.96 -21.50 -11.99
C LEU A 12 10.43 -22.68 -12.85
N LYS A 13 11.57 -22.53 -13.53
CA LYS A 13 12.18 -23.57 -14.34
C LYS A 13 12.55 -24.81 -13.53
N ILE A 14 13.12 -24.65 -12.33
CA ILE A 14 13.45 -25.77 -11.44
C ILE A 14 12.19 -26.53 -11.05
N TYR A 15 11.14 -25.80 -10.65
CA TYR A 15 9.89 -26.41 -10.20
C TYR A 15 9.16 -27.15 -11.32
N ILE A 16 9.18 -26.62 -12.55
CA ILE A 16 8.64 -27.29 -13.73
C ILE A 16 9.42 -28.58 -14.02
N ASN A 17 10.76 -28.53 -14.02
CA ASN A 17 11.59 -29.70 -14.31
C ASN A 17 11.43 -30.81 -13.27
N ARG A 18 11.19 -30.45 -12.00
CA ARG A 18 10.94 -31.41 -10.92
C ARG A 18 9.49 -31.87 -10.82
N SER A 19 8.60 -31.34 -11.66
CA SER A 19 7.17 -31.69 -11.69
C SER A 19 6.48 -31.56 -10.33
N TYR A 20 6.85 -30.54 -9.54
CA TYR A 20 6.29 -30.38 -8.19
C TYR A 20 4.79 -30.02 -8.19
N TYR A 21 4.29 -29.37 -9.25
CA TYR A 21 2.89 -28.98 -9.36
C TYR A 21 2.33 -29.29 -10.75
N THR A 22 1.02 -29.47 -10.82
CA THR A 22 0.29 -29.65 -12.08
C THR A 22 -0.04 -28.33 -12.75
N ASN A 23 -0.21 -27.26 -11.95
CA ASN A 23 -0.51 -25.91 -12.39
C ASN A 23 0.32 -24.89 -11.60
N TYR A 24 0.63 -23.78 -12.26
CA TYR A 24 1.47 -22.70 -11.74
C TYR A 24 0.76 -21.37 -11.96
N ARG A 25 0.63 -20.57 -10.91
CA ARG A 25 0.24 -19.15 -11.02
C ARG A 25 1.48 -18.34 -11.40
N VAL A 26 1.45 -17.69 -12.55
CA VAL A 26 2.60 -17.02 -13.15
C VAL A 26 2.26 -15.64 -13.67
N LEU A 27 3.27 -14.79 -13.70
CA LEU A 27 3.29 -13.50 -14.36
C LEU A 27 3.97 -13.64 -15.73
N ILE A 28 3.33 -13.15 -16.78
CA ILE A 28 3.79 -13.23 -18.17
C ILE A 28 3.99 -11.80 -18.68
N LYS A 29 5.24 -11.37 -18.79
CA LYS A 29 5.59 -10.09 -19.41
C LYS A 29 5.60 -10.25 -20.92
N CYS A 30 4.83 -9.41 -21.61
CA CYS A 30 4.77 -9.36 -23.06
C CYS A 30 5.54 -8.14 -23.58
N LYS A 31 6.23 -8.30 -24.70
CA LYS A 31 6.90 -7.19 -25.40
C LYS A 31 5.90 -6.29 -26.11
N LYS A 32 4.95 -6.91 -26.82
CA LYS A 32 3.88 -6.31 -27.62
C LYS A 32 2.72 -7.30 -27.74
N PHE A 33 1.57 -6.84 -28.23
CA PHE A 33 0.40 -7.67 -28.55
C PHE A 33 -0.04 -8.57 -27.38
N MET A 34 -0.11 -8.00 -26.18
CA MET A 34 -0.53 -8.71 -24.96
C MET A 34 -1.87 -9.42 -25.16
N GLU A 35 -2.84 -8.76 -25.81
CA GLU A 35 -4.17 -9.31 -26.10
C GLU A 35 -4.13 -10.63 -26.89
N ASP A 36 -3.16 -10.81 -27.78
CA ASP A 36 -3.01 -12.04 -28.56
C ASP A 36 -2.53 -13.19 -27.68
N ILE A 37 -1.64 -12.91 -26.72
CA ILE A 37 -1.21 -13.90 -25.73
C ILE A 37 -2.36 -14.23 -24.78
N THR A 38 -3.10 -13.23 -24.29
CA THR A 38 -4.31 -13.42 -23.47
C THR A 38 -5.29 -14.38 -24.14
N LYS A 39 -5.61 -14.17 -25.44
CA LYS A 39 -6.52 -15.04 -26.21
C LYS A 39 -6.01 -16.47 -26.42
N LYS A 40 -4.70 -16.70 -26.31
CA LYS A 40 -4.09 -18.04 -26.44
C LYS A 40 -4.13 -18.83 -25.14
N ILE A 41 -4.11 -18.18 -23.98
CA ILE A 41 -4.05 -18.83 -22.66
C ILE A 41 -5.21 -19.84 -22.47
N PRO A 42 -6.50 -19.48 -22.68
CA PRO A 42 -7.60 -20.44 -22.58
C PRO A 42 -7.50 -21.61 -23.57
N LYS A 43 -6.99 -21.38 -24.79
CA LYS A 43 -6.78 -22.43 -25.81
C LYS A 43 -5.72 -23.45 -25.38
N LEU A 44 -4.80 -23.04 -24.51
CA LEU A 44 -3.81 -23.91 -23.88
C LEU A 44 -4.29 -24.51 -22.54
N ARG A 45 -5.61 -24.43 -22.26
CA ARG A 45 -6.24 -24.85 -20.99
C ARG A 45 -5.71 -24.09 -19.77
N GLY A 46 -5.23 -22.87 -19.99
CA GLY A 46 -4.86 -21.93 -18.93
C GLY A 46 -6.03 -21.04 -18.52
N ILE A 47 -5.91 -20.39 -17.36
CA ILE A 47 -6.90 -19.46 -16.83
C ILE A 47 -6.22 -18.09 -16.70
N VAL A 48 -6.76 -17.07 -17.35
CA VAL A 48 -6.32 -15.67 -17.14
C VAL A 48 -6.96 -15.16 -15.84
N ILE A 49 -6.15 -14.57 -14.97
CA ILE A 49 -6.59 -14.01 -13.68
C ILE A 49 -6.66 -12.48 -13.78
N ARG A 50 -5.58 -11.84 -14.26
CA ARG A 50 -5.47 -10.38 -14.39
C ARG A 50 -4.71 -9.99 -15.65
N GLU A 51 -5.03 -8.81 -16.15
CA GLU A 51 -4.25 -8.09 -17.16
C GLU A 51 -3.87 -6.73 -16.57
N ILE A 52 -2.58 -6.41 -16.54
CA ILE A 52 -2.06 -5.11 -16.12
C ILE A 52 -1.50 -4.45 -17.38
N LYS A 53 -2.35 -3.64 -18.02
CA LYS A 53 -2.15 -3.20 -19.41
C LYS A 53 -0.96 -2.24 -19.54
N SER A 54 -0.81 -1.31 -18.60
CA SER A 54 0.30 -0.36 -18.53
C SER A 54 1.66 -1.04 -18.44
N LEU A 55 1.70 -2.27 -17.91
CA LEU A 55 2.92 -3.07 -17.79
C LEU A 55 3.04 -4.16 -18.85
N ASN A 56 2.07 -4.34 -19.77
CA ASN A 56 1.99 -5.49 -20.67
C ASN A 56 2.15 -6.84 -19.92
N LEU A 57 1.50 -6.96 -18.77
CA LEU A 57 1.65 -8.10 -17.87
C LEU A 57 0.34 -8.89 -17.77
N ILE A 58 0.41 -10.21 -17.90
CA ILE A 58 -0.73 -11.11 -17.72
C ILE A 58 -0.43 -12.02 -16.53
N CYS A 59 -1.37 -12.09 -15.57
CA CYS A 59 -1.35 -13.13 -14.55
C CYS A 59 -2.25 -14.29 -14.97
N ALA A 60 -1.72 -15.51 -14.93
CA ALA A 60 -2.46 -16.69 -15.34
C ALA A 60 -2.08 -17.94 -14.55
N ILE A 61 -3.02 -18.89 -14.47
CA ILE A 61 -2.77 -20.26 -14.02
C ILE A 61 -2.52 -21.12 -15.25
N LEU A 62 -1.35 -21.75 -15.31
CA LEU A 62 -0.90 -22.54 -16.46
C LEU A 62 -0.34 -23.90 -16.07
N THR A 63 -0.54 -24.90 -16.93
CA THR A 63 0.20 -26.16 -16.87
C THR A 63 1.65 -25.97 -17.34
N PRO A 64 2.60 -26.83 -16.94
CA PRO A 64 3.97 -26.75 -17.45
C PRO A 64 4.05 -26.88 -18.98
N LYS A 65 3.16 -27.68 -19.60
CA LYS A 65 3.05 -27.76 -21.07
C LYS A 65 2.63 -26.43 -21.70
N ALA A 66 1.67 -25.73 -21.08
CA ALA A 66 1.24 -24.41 -21.56
C ALA A 66 2.35 -23.37 -21.42
N ILE A 67 3.08 -23.34 -20.30
CA ILE A 67 4.23 -22.46 -20.09
C ILE A 67 5.30 -22.68 -21.17
N ASN A 68 5.68 -23.95 -21.40
CA ASN A 68 6.67 -24.30 -22.42
C ASN A 68 6.22 -23.91 -23.84
N ARG A 69 4.91 -23.96 -24.12
CA ARG A 69 4.38 -23.49 -25.40
C ARG A 69 4.38 -21.96 -25.49
N LEU A 70 4.11 -21.26 -24.39
CA LEU A 70 4.04 -19.80 -24.39
C LEU A 70 5.41 -19.14 -24.62
N ILE A 71 6.49 -19.68 -24.06
CA ILE A 71 7.84 -19.11 -24.23
C ILE A 71 8.35 -19.17 -25.68
N GLU A 72 7.77 -20.04 -26.51
CA GLU A 72 8.08 -20.12 -27.94
C GLU A 72 7.56 -18.92 -28.72
N TYR A 73 6.53 -18.22 -28.21
CA TYR A 73 6.00 -17.02 -28.87
C TYR A 73 6.97 -15.84 -28.72
N PRO A 74 7.29 -15.12 -29.82
CA PRO A 74 8.19 -13.97 -29.78
C PRO A 74 7.65 -12.79 -28.96
N GLU A 75 6.33 -12.68 -28.81
CA GLU A 75 5.63 -11.67 -28.02
C GLU A 75 5.87 -11.84 -26.53
N VAL A 76 6.09 -13.07 -26.06
CA VAL A 76 6.41 -13.35 -24.65
C VAL A 76 7.86 -12.99 -24.38
N GLU A 77 8.08 -12.07 -23.44
CA GLU A 77 9.39 -11.63 -22.99
C GLU A 77 9.92 -12.54 -21.88
N PHE A 78 9.11 -12.71 -20.82
CA PHE A 78 9.53 -13.39 -19.61
C PHE A 78 8.32 -13.95 -18.86
N ILE A 79 8.52 -15.10 -18.20
CA ILE A 79 7.53 -15.69 -17.30
C ILE A 79 8.18 -15.99 -15.95
N SER A 80 7.57 -15.51 -14.87
CA SER A 80 7.97 -15.77 -13.48
C SER A 80 6.81 -16.30 -12.66
N PHE A 81 7.10 -16.78 -11.44
CA PHE A 81 6.05 -16.92 -10.44
C PHE A 81 5.37 -15.57 -10.15
N ASP A 82 4.13 -15.65 -9.71
CA ASP A 82 3.45 -14.54 -9.06
C ASP A 82 3.82 -14.54 -7.58
N ASP A 83 4.71 -13.61 -7.21
CA ASP A 83 5.21 -13.46 -5.84
C ASP A 83 4.15 -12.87 -4.91
N HIS A 84 4.49 -12.75 -3.63
CA HIS A 84 3.60 -12.19 -2.62
C HIS A 84 4.20 -10.97 -1.93
N ALA A 85 3.31 -10.08 -1.49
CA ALA A 85 3.60 -9.04 -0.52
C ALA A 85 2.91 -9.35 0.81
N ILE A 86 3.40 -8.72 1.87
CA ILE A 86 2.81 -8.76 3.22
C ILE A 86 2.55 -7.34 3.73
N LEU A 87 1.47 -7.16 4.47
CA LEU A 87 1.19 -5.92 5.18
C LEU A 87 2.26 -5.68 6.25
N CYS A 88 2.71 -4.42 6.38
CA CYS A 88 3.64 -4.05 7.46
C CYS A 88 2.84 -3.81 8.75
N GLY A 89 3.37 -4.21 9.91
CA GLY A 89 2.79 -3.89 11.20
C GLY A 89 1.89 -4.98 11.83
N LEU A 90 1.63 -4.83 13.13
CA LEU A 90 0.98 -5.82 13.97
C LEU A 90 0.00 -5.15 14.94
N SER A 91 -1.12 -5.83 15.21
CA SER A 91 -2.04 -5.44 16.28
C SER A 91 -1.52 -5.87 17.65
N ILE A 92 -1.72 -5.04 18.68
CA ILE A 92 -1.33 -5.30 20.07
C ILE A 92 -2.46 -4.91 21.04
N GLY A 93 -2.42 -5.43 22.27
CA GLY A 93 -3.49 -5.23 23.26
C GLY A 93 -3.42 -3.94 24.10
N THR A 94 -2.33 -3.16 24.04
CA THR A 94 -2.10 -2.00 24.94
C THR A 94 -1.58 -0.78 24.19
N ALA A 95 -2.23 0.38 24.35
CA ALA A 95 -1.99 1.61 23.56
C ALA A 95 -1.37 2.73 24.36
N ASN A 96 -0.69 3.62 23.64
CA ASN A 96 -0.40 4.97 24.12
C ASN A 96 -1.35 5.98 23.47
N ARG A 97 -2.01 6.80 24.30
CA ARG A 97 -3.05 7.76 23.92
C ARG A 97 -2.45 9.03 23.29
N ILE A 98 -1.80 8.89 22.14
CA ILE A 98 -1.27 10.06 21.41
C ILE A 98 -2.46 10.78 20.74
N ALA A 99 -2.80 11.96 21.25
CA ALA A 99 -3.82 12.84 20.68
C ALA A 99 -3.17 14.03 19.99
N THR A 100 -3.67 14.42 18.82
CA THR A 100 -3.31 15.67 18.16
C THR A 100 -4.15 16.82 18.74
N ASN A 101 -3.61 17.54 19.72
CA ASN A 101 -4.34 18.61 20.42
C ASN A 101 -4.48 19.93 19.63
N LYS A 102 -4.04 19.98 18.36
CA LYS A 102 -4.17 21.17 17.50
C LYS A 102 -5.15 20.91 16.36
N SER A 103 -6.15 21.79 16.25
CA SER A 103 -7.00 21.93 15.08
C SER A 103 -6.26 22.74 14.02
N PHE A 104 -6.07 22.18 12.84
CA PHE A 104 -5.55 22.90 11.67
C PHE A 104 -6.71 23.38 10.78
N ASN A 105 -6.48 24.40 9.95
CA ASN A 105 -7.51 24.91 9.02
C ASN A 105 -7.79 23.96 7.83
N PHE A 106 -6.88 23.03 7.57
CA PHE A 106 -6.99 22.01 6.53
C PHE A 106 -7.43 20.68 7.14
N THR A 107 -8.27 19.96 6.39
CA THR A 107 -8.90 18.69 6.81
C THR A 107 -8.75 17.58 5.78
N GLY A 108 -8.08 17.83 4.65
CA GLY A 108 -7.97 16.94 3.49
C GLY A 108 -9.19 16.99 2.57
N LYS A 109 -10.05 18.02 2.69
CA LYS A 109 -11.28 18.08 1.89
C LYS A 109 -10.95 18.18 0.40
N ASN A 110 -11.79 17.58 -0.44
CA ASN A 110 -11.60 17.49 -1.90
C ASN A 110 -10.33 16.74 -2.34
N VAL A 111 -9.69 16.00 -1.43
CA VAL A 111 -8.61 15.08 -1.74
C VAL A 111 -9.08 13.64 -1.49
N SER A 112 -8.72 12.74 -2.39
CA SER A 112 -8.97 11.31 -2.25
C SER A 112 -7.64 10.55 -2.15
N ILE A 113 -7.58 9.59 -1.23
CA ILE A 113 -6.43 8.71 -1.04
C ILE A 113 -6.82 7.29 -1.45
N GLY A 114 -6.03 6.71 -2.35
CA GLY A 114 -6.11 5.31 -2.68
C GLY A 114 -5.40 4.47 -1.63
N LEU A 115 -6.09 3.48 -1.07
CA LEU A 115 -5.54 2.55 -0.09
C LEU A 115 -5.63 1.13 -0.62
N ILE A 116 -4.48 0.46 -0.79
CA ILE A 116 -4.42 -0.95 -1.18
C ILE A 116 -3.99 -1.77 0.04
N ASP A 117 -4.94 -2.50 0.61
CA ASP A 117 -4.76 -3.17 1.92
C ASP A 117 -5.67 -4.40 2.06
N SER A 118 -5.96 -4.82 3.29
CA SER A 118 -6.90 -5.89 3.65
C SER A 118 -8.37 -5.50 3.55
N GLY A 119 -8.67 -4.26 3.18
CA GLY A 119 -10.03 -3.73 3.07
C GLY A 119 -10.27 -2.56 4.01
N VAL A 120 -11.54 -2.20 4.18
CA VAL A 120 -11.95 -1.12 5.10
C VAL A 120 -13.30 -1.45 5.69
N TYR A 121 -13.33 -1.62 7.02
CA TYR A 121 -14.57 -1.84 7.75
C TYR A 121 -15.37 -0.52 7.82
N PRO A 122 -16.69 -0.53 7.62
CA PRO A 122 -17.55 0.65 7.74
C PRO A 122 -17.72 1.10 9.20
N HIS A 123 -16.60 1.51 9.82
CA HIS A 123 -16.50 1.98 11.19
C HIS A 123 -17.27 3.31 11.37
N GLN A 124 -17.78 3.57 12.58
CA GLN A 124 -18.53 4.80 12.87
C GLN A 124 -17.70 6.06 12.61
N ASP A 125 -16.40 6.03 12.88
CA ASP A 125 -15.47 7.15 12.61
C ASP A 125 -15.18 7.39 11.12
N LEU A 126 -15.47 6.40 10.26
CA LEU A 126 -15.32 6.50 8.80
C LEU A 126 -16.65 6.81 8.11
N THR A 127 -17.77 6.57 8.80
CA THR A 127 -19.12 6.74 8.26
C THR A 127 -19.84 7.96 8.81
N ASN A 128 -19.40 8.51 9.95
CA ASN A 128 -19.96 9.68 10.59
C ASN A 128 -18.92 10.80 10.77
N PRO A 129 -19.32 12.08 10.67
CA PRO A 129 -20.67 12.54 10.29
C PRO A 129 -20.99 12.35 8.79
N THR A 130 -19.97 12.04 7.98
CA THR A 130 -20.13 11.74 6.56
C THR A 130 -19.36 10.47 6.22
N ASN A 131 -19.82 9.75 5.19
CA ASN A 131 -19.13 8.56 4.71
C ASN A 131 -17.84 8.95 3.95
N LYS A 132 -16.71 8.42 4.41
CA LYS A 132 -15.37 8.67 3.84
C LYS A 132 -14.92 7.56 2.90
N ILE A 133 -15.57 6.40 2.94
CA ILE A 133 -15.32 5.30 2.01
C ILE A 133 -16.05 5.64 0.72
N ASP A 134 -15.31 6.15 -0.25
CA ASP A 134 -15.84 6.63 -1.54
C ASP A 134 -15.92 5.48 -2.55
N MET A 135 -14.86 4.66 -2.60
CA MET A 135 -14.81 3.47 -3.45
C MET A 135 -14.32 2.27 -2.64
N PHE A 136 -14.89 1.11 -2.93
CA PHE A 136 -14.43 -0.18 -2.42
C PHE A 136 -14.42 -1.20 -3.56
N LEU A 137 -13.28 -1.86 -3.76
CA LEU A 137 -13.13 -2.98 -4.69
C LEU A 137 -12.48 -4.16 -3.98
N ASP A 138 -13.14 -5.31 -4.02
CA ASP A 138 -12.61 -6.56 -3.47
C ASP A 138 -12.05 -7.46 -4.57
N LEU A 139 -10.73 -7.64 -4.60
CA LEU A 139 -10.06 -8.49 -5.59
C LEU A 139 -10.04 -9.97 -5.20
N LEU A 140 -10.47 -10.33 -3.99
CA LEU A 140 -10.35 -11.67 -3.43
C LEU A 140 -11.68 -12.41 -3.43
N ASN A 141 -12.72 -11.82 -2.83
CA ASN A 141 -14.01 -12.48 -2.65
C ASN A 141 -15.13 -11.86 -3.51
N ASN A 142 -14.85 -10.78 -4.24
CA ASN A 142 -15.79 -10.03 -5.07
C ASN A 142 -17.03 -9.52 -4.30
N TYR A 143 -16.92 -9.20 -3.01
CA TYR A 143 -18.01 -8.52 -2.32
C TYR A 143 -18.16 -7.07 -2.81
N SER A 144 -19.40 -6.63 -2.96
CA SER A 144 -19.71 -5.28 -3.48
C SER A 144 -19.60 -4.19 -2.41
N TYR A 145 -19.59 -4.57 -1.13
CA TYR A 145 -19.62 -3.64 -0.01
C TYR A 145 -18.39 -3.77 0.89
N PRO A 146 -17.98 -2.68 1.58
CA PRO A 146 -16.76 -2.67 2.39
C PRO A 146 -16.80 -3.61 3.59
N TYR A 147 -15.69 -4.30 3.81
CA TYR A 147 -15.38 -5.11 4.99
C TYR A 147 -13.86 -5.18 5.17
N ASP A 148 -13.41 -5.68 6.31
CA ASP A 148 -11.99 -5.91 6.59
C ASP A 148 -11.84 -7.07 7.59
N ASP A 149 -11.47 -8.23 7.07
CA ASP A 149 -11.29 -9.49 7.80
C ASP A 149 -9.90 -9.64 8.44
N ASN A 150 -9.01 -8.65 8.27
CA ASN A 150 -7.73 -8.56 8.96
C ASN A 150 -7.72 -7.43 10.01
N GLY A 151 -8.26 -6.28 9.64
CA GLY A 151 -8.36 -5.05 10.45
C GLY A 151 -7.27 -4.01 10.19
N HIS A 152 -6.21 -4.34 9.45
CA HIS A 152 -5.10 -3.44 9.19
C HIS A 152 -5.52 -2.23 8.32
N GLY A 153 -6.21 -2.46 7.20
CA GLY A 153 -6.67 -1.36 6.34
C GLY A 153 -7.66 -0.42 7.05
N THR A 154 -8.50 -0.95 7.94
CA THR A 154 -9.37 -0.14 8.83
C THR A 154 -8.56 0.71 9.80
N ALA A 155 -7.53 0.13 10.42
CA ALA A 155 -6.65 0.84 11.33
C ALA A 155 -5.97 2.04 10.64
N LEU A 156 -5.44 1.83 9.43
CA LEU A 156 -4.79 2.89 8.65
C LEU A 156 -5.78 3.94 8.13
N SER A 157 -6.96 3.52 7.68
CA SER A 157 -8.04 4.45 7.31
C SER A 157 -8.41 5.39 8.47
N GLY A 158 -8.35 4.88 9.70
CA GLY A 158 -8.49 5.65 10.93
C GLY A 158 -7.42 6.73 11.12
N ILE A 159 -6.14 6.37 10.95
CA ILE A 159 -5.01 7.32 11.04
C ILE A 159 -5.14 8.40 9.96
N ILE A 160 -5.55 8.02 8.76
CA ILE A 160 -5.71 8.95 7.65
C ILE A 160 -6.89 9.90 7.91
N CYS A 161 -8.08 9.38 8.16
CA CYS A 161 -9.30 10.17 8.10
C CYS A 161 -10.36 9.85 9.15
N GLY A 162 -10.07 9.13 10.24
CA GLY A 162 -11.05 8.89 11.31
C GLY A 162 -11.61 10.20 11.89
N SER A 163 -12.93 10.33 12.07
CA SER A 163 -13.53 11.55 12.64
C SER A 163 -13.31 11.69 14.14
N GLY A 164 -12.90 10.61 14.82
CA GLY A 164 -12.92 10.54 16.28
C GLY A 164 -14.33 10.45 16.86
N TYR A 165 -15.36 10.18 16.05
CA TYR A 165 -16.76 10.15 16.50
C TYR A 165 -16.96 9.24 17.72
N SER A 166 -16.41 8.02 17.67
CA SER A 166 -16.55 7.04 18.76
C SER A 166 -15.74 7.37 20.02
N SER A 167 -14.82 8.33 19.93
CA SER A 167 -13.95 8.79 21.03
C SER A 167 -14.25 10.21 21.48
N LYS A 168 -15.34 10.83 21.02
CA LYS A 168 -15.66 12.25 21.28
C LYS A 168 -14.51 13.18 20.85
N LEU A 169 -14.02 12.96 19.62
CA LEU A 169 -12.98 13.73 18.94
C LEU A 169 -11.56 13.57 19.51
N VAL A 170 -11.31 12.58 20.35
CA VAL A 170 -9.96 12.35 20.92
C VAL A 170 -9.03 11.67 19.91
N PHE A 171 -9.51 10.67 19.19
CA PHE A 171 -8.72 9.91 18.20
C PHE A 171 -9.14 10.27 16.78
N ARG A 172 -8.69 11.43 16.32
CA ARG A 172 -8.94 11.92 14.95
C ARG A 172 -7.80 11.50 14.03
N GLY A 173 -8.15 11.20 12.79
CA GLY A 173 -7.20 11.06 11.71
C GLY A 173 -6.61 12.41 11.33
N ILE A 174 -5.51 12.37 10.60
CA ILE A 174 -4.75 13.55 10.23
C ILE A 174 -5.48 14.44 9.20
N ALA A 175 -6.23 13.83 8.28
CA ALA A 175 -6.98 14.44 7.19
C ALA A 175 -8.44 13.96 7.22
N GLU A 176 -9.18 14.41 8.23
CA GLU A 176 -10.50 13.90 8.59
C GLU A 176 -11.60 13.97 7.52
N ASN A 177 -11.48 14.87 6.54
CA ASN A 177 -12.44 15.06 5.45
C ASN A 177 -11.94 14.55 4.09
N THR A 178 -10.77 13.89 4.07
CA THR A 178 -10.31 13.15 2.89
C THR A 178 -11.23 11.96 2.60
N LYS A 179 -11.33 11.58 1.33
CA LYS A 179 -12.02 10.34 0.91
C LYS A 179 -11.03 9.21 0.74
N ILE A 180 -11.49 7.98 0.98
CA ILE A 180 -10.72 6.75 0.78
C ILE A 180 -11.32 5.96 -0.38
N SER A 181 -10.49 5.70 -1.38
CA SER A 181 -10.72 4.69 -2.41
C SER A 181 -9.95 3.42 -2.02
N CYS A 182 -10.62 2.46 -1.41
CA CYS A 182 -9.98 1.25 -0.90
C CYS A 182 -10.09 0.09 -1.92
N ILE A 183 -8.96 -0.54 -2.23
CA ILE A 183 -8.95 -1.83 -2.93
C ILE A 183 -8.40 -2.89 -1.98
N LYS A 184 -9.22 -3.90 -1.66
CA LYS A 184 -8.80 -5.07 -0.90
C LYS A 184 -8.01 -5.99 -1.82
N ALA A 185 -6.71 -6.10 -1.56
CA ALA A 185 -5.77 -6.98 -2.28
C ALA A 185 -5.03 -7.96 -1.36
N PHE A 186 -5.25 -7.85 -0.04
CA PHE A 186 -4.64 -8.71 0.98
C PHE A 186 -5.71 -9.54 1.71
N ASP A 187 -5.39 -10.81 1.96
CA ASP A 187 -6.26 -11.75 2.66
C ASP A 187 -6.33 -11.49 4.18
N ALA A 188 -7.10 -12.30 4.89
CA ALA A 188 -7.23 -12.21 6.35
C ALA A 188 -5.89 -12.38 7.10
N ASN A 189 -4.88 -13.00 6.48
CA ASN A 189 -3.54 -13.16 7.04
C ASN A 189 -2.58 -12.03 6.64
N GLY A 190 -3.06 -11.02 5.91
CA GLY A 190 -2.26 -9.89 5.44
C GLY A 190 -1.32 -10.27 4.29
N LYS A 191 -1.64 -11.30 3.50
CA LYS A 191 -0.87 -11.73 2.34
C LYS A 191 -1.61 -11.39 1.04
N GLY A 192 -0.89 -10.82 0.09
CA GLY A 192 -1.44 -10.42 -1.21
C GLY A 192 -0.57 -10.91 -2.36
N TYR A 193 -1.20 -11.28 -3.49
CA TYR A 193 -0.48 -11.60 -4.73
C TYR A 193 0.00 -10.31 -5.40
N VAL A 194 1.23 -10.32 -5.91
CA VAL A 194 1.80 -9.16 -6.62
C VAL A 194 0.92 -8.76 -7.80
N SER A 195 0.41 -9.71 -8.59
CA SER A 195 -0.50 -9.40 -9.70
C SER A 195 -1.77 -8.63 -9.29
N ASP A 196 -2.39 -9.00 -8.17
CA ASP A 196 -3.60 -8.33 -7.68
C ASP A 196 -3.27 -6.93 -7.17
N ILE A 197 -2.11 -6.75 -6.53
CA ILE A 197 -1.63 -5.43 -6.08
C ILE A 197 -1.29 -4.52 -7.27
N LEU A 198 -0.55 -5.02 -8.27
CA LEU A 198 -0.22 -4.24 -9.48
C LEU A 198 -1.50 -3.82 -10.23
N PHE A 199 -2.48 -4.72 -10.31
CA PHE A 199 -3.81 -4.42 -10.88
C PHE A 199 -4.56 -3.37 -10.06
N ALA A 200 -4.51 -3.45 -8.73
CA ALA A 200 -5.11 -2.45 -7.84
C ALA A 200 -4.47 -1.06 -8.03
N ILE A 201 -3.14 -0.99 -8.12
CA ILE A 201 -2.42 0.27 -8.39
C ILE A 201 -2.86 0.84 -9.75
N GLU A 202 -2.85 0.03 -10.81
CA GLU A 202 -3.31 0.47 -12.14
C GLU A 202 -4.76 0.96 -12.13
N THR A 203 -5.64 0.28 -11.39
CA THR A 203 -7.06 0.64 -11.26
C THR A 203 -7.20 2.03 -10.62
N LEU A 204 -6.49 2.29 -9.52
CA LEU A 204 -6.53 3.59 -8.85
C LEU A 204 -5.90 4.72 -9.67
N ILE A 205 -4.81 4.43 -10.38
CA ILE A 205 -4.15 5.41 -11.29
C ILE A 205 -5.10 5.84 -12.43
N ASN A 206 -5.97 4.95 -12.88
CA ASN A 206 -6.90 5.19 -13.98
C ASN A 206 -8.33 5.49 -13.51
N GLN A 207 -8.54 5.70 -12.21
CA GLN A 207 -9.85 6.07 -11.67
C GLN A 207 -10.26 7.47 -12.17
N GLU A 208 -11.34 7.53 -12.96
CA GLU A 208 -11.86 8.80 -13.50
C GLU A 208 -12.82 9.50 -12.53
N ASN A 209 -13.68 8.74 -11.85
CA ASN A 209 -14.62 9.27 -10.87
C ASN A 209 -13.92 9.46 -9.52
N ASN A 210 -13.87 10.69 -9.01
CA ASN A 210 -13.15 11.05 -7.76
C ASN A 210 -11.69 10.56 -7.76
N PRO A 211 -10.85 11.05 -8.70
CA PRO A 211 -9.48 10.57 -8.84
C PRO A 211 -8.70 10.75 -7.54
N ILE A 212 -7.90 9.75 -7.20
CA ILE A 212 -7.00 9.85 -6.05
C ILE A 212 -5.86 10.82 -6.35
N ARG A 213 -5.28 11.39 -5.31
CA ARG A 213 -4.03 12.19 -5.39
C ARG A 213 -2.89 11.61 -4.58
N VAL A 214 -3.18 10.71 -3.65
CA VAL A 214 -2.19 9.99 -2.84
C VAL A 214 -2.49 8.50 -2.93
N LEU A 215 -1.45 7.70 -3.10
CA LEU A 215 -1.52 6.24 -3.13
C LEU A 215 -0.76 5.69 -1.91
N CYS A 216 -1.49 5.24 -0.91
CA CYS A 216 -0.94 4.65 0.32
C CYS A 216 -0.75 3.14 0.11
N LEU A 217 0.50 2.68 0.21
CA LEU A 217 0.92 1.31 -0.08
C LEU A 217 1.64 0.69 1.13
N PRO A 218 0.91 0.33 2.20
CA PRO A 218 1.47 -0.04 3.50
C PRO A 218 1.94 -1.50 3.59
N PHE A 219 2.72 -1.96 2.63
CA PHE A 219 3.18 -3.35 2.50
C PHE A 219 4.60 -3.46 1.95
N GLU A 220 5.20 -4.64 2.08
CA GLU A 220 6.53 -4.97 1.58
C GLU A 220 6.55 -6.30 0.82
N LEU A 221 7.51 -6.45 -0.10
CA LEU A 221 7.70 -7.69 -0.87
C LEU A 221 8.36 -8.76 0.00
N THR A 222 7.91 -10.01 -0.15
CA THR A 222 8.47 -11.16 0.60
C THR A 222 9.73 -11.75 -0.03
N SER A 223 10.07 -11.33 -1.26
CA SER A 223 11.21 -11.83 -2.02
C SER A 223 12.05 -10.69 -2.59
N HIS A 224 13.34 -10.94 -2.74
CA HIS A 224 14.28 -10.04 -3.42
C HIS A 224 14.20 -10.28 -4.93
N ASN A 225 13.08 -9.90 -5.55
CA ASN A 225 12.86 -10.09 -6.98
C ASN A 225 12.92 -8.74 -7.71
N ILE A 226 14.08 -8.43 -8.31
CA ILE A 226 14.32 -7.14 -8.98
C ILE A 226 13.29 -6.84 -10.07
N LYS A 227 12.86 -7.85 -10.84
CA LYS A 227 11.89 -7.67 -11.93
C LYS A 227 10.51 -7.28 -11.40
N ILE A 228 10.12 -7.85 -10.27
CA ILE A 228 8.88 -7.48 -9.59
C ILE A 228 8.98 -6.04 -9.07
N SER A 229 10.11 -5.69 -8.42
CA SER A 229 10.35 -4.30 -8.00
C SER A 229 10.31 -3.31 -9.17
N ASP A 230 10.83 -3.69 -10.34
CA ASP A 230 10.78 -2.87 -11.55
C ASP A 230 9.34 -2.60 -12.01
N TYR A 231 8.44 -3.59 -11.93
CA TYR A 231 7.02 -3.42 -12.26
C TYR A 231 6.33 -2.40 -11.36
N PHE A 232 6.60 -2.44 -10.05
CA PHE A 232 6.10 -1.41 -9.13
C PHE A 232 6.71 -0.04 -9.44
N ASN A 233 8.00 0.03 -9.74
CA ASN A 233 8.69 1.27 -10.08
C ASN A 233 8.14 1.92 -11.35
N GLU A 234 7.79 1.12 -12.37
CA GLU A 234 7.09 1.58 -13.58
C GLU A 234 5.72 2.18 -13.24
N LEU A 235 4.92 1.52 -12.38
CA LEU A 235 3.63 2.06 -11.94
C LEU A 235 3.75 3.30 -11.06
N PHE A 236 4.76 3.38 -10.18
CA PHE A 236 4.99 4.58 -9.36
C PHE A 236 5.37 5.77 -10.23
N LYS A 237 6.22 5.55 -11.23
CA LYS A 237 6.56 6.59 -12.22
C LYS A 237 5.32 7.03 -12.99
N LEU A 238 4.42 6.11 -13.36
CA LEU A 238 3.15 6.42 -14.01
C LEU A 238 2.19 7.18 -13.08
N ALA A 239 2.12 6.81 -11.80
CA ALA A 239 1.33 7.54 -10.80
C ALA A 239 1.83 8.99 -10.67
N VAL A 240 3.15 9.17 -10.52
CA VAL A 240 3.77 10.49 -10.40
C VAL A 240 3.54 11.34 -11.66
N SER A 241 3.60 10.76 -12.86
CA SER A 241 3.31 11.50 -14.10
C SER A 241 1.85 11.95 -14.22
N LYS A 242 0.95 11.34 -13.44
CA LYS A 242 -0.46 11.71 -13.29
C LYS A 242 -0.73 12.54 -12.01
N ASN A 243 0.30 13.06 -11.36
CA ASN A 243 0.21 13.82 -10.10
C ASN A 243 -0.44 13.04 -8.93
N ILE A 244 -0.25 11.71 -8.93
CA ILE A 244 -0.60 10.82 -7.83
C ILE A 244 0.68 10.49 -7.07
N ILE A 245 0.65 10.61 -5.75
CA ILE A 245 1.83 10.53 -4.89
C ILE A 245 1.90 9.16 -4.21
N PRO A 246 2.85 8.27 -4.60
CA PRO A 246 3.02 6.99 -3.93
C PRO A 246 3.72 7.20 -2.58
N VAL A 247 3.16 6.62 -1.53
CA VAL A 247 3.72 6.62 -0.18
C VAL A 247 3.83 5.17 0.30
N VAL A 248 5.03 4.78 0.71
CA VAL A 248 5.37 3.40 1.12
C VAL A 248 6.07 3.39 2.50
N PRO A 249 5.93 2.34 3.30
CA PRO A 249 6.71 2.17 4.53
C PRO A 249 8.17 1.82 4.20
N SER A 250 9.10 2.07 5.13
CA SER A 250 10.49 1.64 4.98
C SER A 250 10.66 0.12 5.01
N GLY A 251 9.75 -0.59 5.66
CA GLY A 251 9.78 -2.04 5.88
C GLY A 251 9.74 -2.40 7.36
N SER A 252 9.76 -3.70 7.65
CA SER A 252 9.63 -4.27 9.01
C SER A 252 10.84 -5.09 9.46
N ILE A 253 12.02 -4.86 8.88
CA ILE A 253 13.23 -5.65 9.14
C ILE A 253 14.15 -4.89 10.10
N GLU A 254 14.40 -5.49 11.26
CA GLU A 254 15.34 -4.96 12.26
C GLU A 254 16.78 -5.02 11.76
N GLY A 255 17.55 -3.95 12.01
CA GLY A 255 18.97 -3.85 11.72
C GLY A 255 19.30 -2.79 10.68
N ASP A 256 20.60 -2.63 10.44
CA ASP A 256 21.14 -1.66 9.48
C ASP A 256 21.14 -2.20 8.05
N ASN A 257 20.97 -1.32 7.06
CA ASN A 257 20.99 -1.67 5.63
C ASN A 257 19.89 -2.66 5.22
N THR A 258 18.72 -2.53 5.83
CA THR A 258 17.59 -3.47 5.71
C THR A 258 16.50 -3.00 4.76
N ILE A 259 16.60 -1.78 4.25
CA ILE A 259 15.64 -1.22 3.31
C ILE A 259 15.73 -1.92 1.94
N GLN A 260 14.58 -2.32 1.40
CA GLN A 260 14.51 -3.19 0.23
C GLN A 260 13.23 -2.99 -0.57
N GLY A 261 13.15 -3.61 -1.74
CA GLY A 261 11.93 -3.68 -2.54
C GLY A 261 11.37 -2.31 -2.92
N LEU A 262 10.09 -2.07 -2.62
CA LEU A 262 9.35 -0.86 -2.99
C LEU A 262 9.95 0.40 -2.36
N ALA A 263 10.45 0.27 -1.12
CA ALA A 263 11.00 1.37 -0.34
C ALA A 263 12.24 2.01 -0.97
N LEU A 264 12.90 1.30 -1.90
CA LEU A 264 14.04 1.80 -2.68
C LEU A 264 13.67 2.66 -3.89
N SER A 265 12.38 2.70 -4.28
CA SER A 265 11.98 3.42 -5.49
C SER A 265 12.19 4.94 -5.35
N PRO A 266 12.75 5.62 -6.36
CA PRO A 266 12.87 7.08 -6.37
C PRO A 266 11.53 7.80 -6.65
N TRP A 267 10.49 7.06 -7.05
CA TRP A 267 9.18 7.60 -7.42
C TRP A 267 8.14 7.45 -6.30
N CYS A 268 8.59 7.28 -5.06
CA CYS A 268 7.73 7.20 -3.88
C CYS A 268 8.35 7.92 -2.68
N ILE A 269 7.48 8.38 -1.78
CA ILE A 269 7.84 8.82 -0.44
C ILE A 269 7.94 7.58 0.45
N THR A 270 9.12 7.30 0.95
CA THR A 270 9.40 6.18 1.85
C THR A 270 9.45 6.68 3.29
N VAL A 271 8.66 6.06 4.17
CA VAL A 271 8.47 6.54 5.55
C VAL A 271 8.96 5.53 6.57
N GLY A 272 9.95 5.95 7.38
CA GLY A 272 10.47 5.21 8.52
C GLY A 272 9.66 5.39 9.79
N GLY A 273 10.00 4.61 10.80
CA GLY A 273 9.30 4.56 12.09
C GLY A 273 10.11 5.10 13.25
N ILE A 274 9.47 5.89 14.11
CA ILE A 274 10.00 6.25 15.44
C ILE A 274 9.10 5.74 16.56
N ASP A 275 9.72 5.48 17.70
CA ASP A 275 9.08 5.10 18.95
C ASP A 275 9.01 6.32 19.87
N SER A 276 7.91 7.07 19.75
CA SER A 276 7.62 8.24 20.58
C SER A 276 7.08 7.89 21.97
N THR A 277 7.06 6.61 22.33
CA THR A 277 6.59 6.14 23.64
C THR A 277 7.70 6.13 24.69
N LYS A 278 8.96 6.25 24.22
CA LYS A 278 10.16 6.34 25.05
C LYS A 278 10.59 7.79 25.21
N THR A 279 11.31 8.04 26.31
CA THR A 279 11.95 9.33 26.59
C THR A 279 13.43 9.07 26.87
N PRO A 280 14.35 9.51 25.99
CA PRO A 280 14.10 10.20 24.72
C PRO A 280 13.45 9.29 23.66
N THR A 281 12.80 9.89 22.67
CA THR A 281 12.27 9.18 21.48
C THR A 281 13.41 8.42 20.80
N THR A 282 13.14 7.18 20.38
CA THR A 282 14.13 6.35 19.66
C THR A 282 13.64 5.98 18.26
N THR A 283 14.51 5.40 17.44
CA THR A 283 14.07 4.67 16.25
C THR A 283 13.13 3.54 16.64
N PHE A 284 12.15 3.25 15.78
CA PHE A 284 11.32 2.07 15.96
C PHE A 284 12.14 0.83 15.61
N LYS A 285 12.18 -0.14 16.52
CA LYS A 285 13.05 -1.32 16.44
C LYS A 285 12.98 -2.06 15.10
N PHE A 286 11.79 -2.17 14.52
CA PHE A 286 11.56 -2.89 13.26
C PHE A 286 11.53 -1.98 12.03
N SER A 287 11.82 -0.69 12.17
CA SER A 287 11.90 0.20 11.01
C SER A 287 13.15 -0.13 10.21
N SER A 288 12.98 -0.56 8.97
CA SER A 288 14.12 -0.76 8.08
C SER A 288 14.84 0.57 7.81
N SER A 289 16.16 0.49 7.62
CA SER A 289 17.06 1.63 7.43
C SER A 289 17.91 1.50 6.17
N GLY A 290 18.30 2.64 5.62
CA GLY A 290 19.21 2.75 4.49
C GLY A 290 20.67 2.78 4.92
N ASN A 291 21.50 3.40 4.09
CA ASN A 291 22.93 3.57 4.30
C ASN A 291 23.49 4.75 3.50
N SER A 292 24.81 4.96 3.57
CA SER A 292 25.49 6.04 2.85
C SER A 292 25.23 6.07 1.33
N ASN A 293 24.99 4.92 0.69
CA ASN A 293 24.64 4.81 -0.73
C ASN A 293 23.14 4.81 -1.00
N VAL A 294 22.33 4.45 0.00
CA VAL A 294 20.87 4.35 -0.08
C VAL A 294 20.26 5.33 0.91
N LYS A 295 20.04 6.56 0.44
CA LYS A 295 19.43 7.65 1.23
C LYS A 295 17.91 7.46 1.36
N LYS A 296 17.51 6.45 2.12
CA LYS A 296 16.13 6.12 2.49
C LYS A 296 16.10 5.67 3.96
N PRO A 297 14.98 5.81 4.70
CA PRO A 297 13.72 6.44 4.29
C PRO A 297 13.86 7.95 4.02
N ASP A 298 12.87 8.57 3.39
CA ASP A 298 12.89 10.03 3.14
C ASP A 298 12.50 10.81 4.41
N PHE A 299 11.52 10.30 5.16
CA PHE A 299 10.99 10.92 6.38
C PHE A 299 10.68 9.84 7.42
N CYS A 300 10.34 10.24 8.65
CA CYS A 300 9.82 9.33 9.66
C CYS A 300 8.60 9.88 10.40
N ALA A 301 7.79 8.98 10.97
CA ALA A 301 6.69 9.34 11.85
C ALA A 301 6.48 8.29 12.98
N ALA A 302 5.71 8.67 13.99
CA ALA A 302 5.39 7.81 15.12
C ALA A 302 4.63 6.57 14.67
N CYS A 303 5.09 5.40 15.11
CA CYS A 303 4.51 4.13 14.68
C CYS A 303 4.52 3.03 15.74
N ALA A 304 4.84 3.36 16.99
CA ALA A 304 4.83 2.42 18.11
C ALA A 304 3.58 2.66 18.98
N ASN A 305 2.83 1.58 19.25
CA ASN A 305 1.66 1.54 20.13
C ASN A 305 0.60 2.63 19.85
N ILE A 306 0.28 2.84 18.57
CA ILE A 306 -0.65 3.87 18.11
C ILE A 306 -2.08 3.35 18.26
N MET A 307 -2.96 4.21 18.78
CA MET A 307 -4.40 3.96 18.84
C MET A 307 -5.01 4.05 17.44
N CYS A 308 -5.68 2.99 16.99
CA CYS A 308 -6.28 2.88 15.67
C CYS A 308 -7.73 2.42 15.75
N LEU A 309 -8.47 2.55 14.64
CA LEU A 309 -9.82 2.00 14.56
C LEU A 309 -9.79 0.47 14.61
N ASN A 310 -10.75 -0.09 15.31
CA ASN A 310 -10.97 -1.53 15.36
C ASN A 310 -11.96 -1.98 14.28
N SER A 311 -11.98 -3.27 13.98
CA SER A 311 -12.95 -3.90 13.07
C SER A 311 -13.46 -5.22 13.63
N ASP A 312 -14.66 -5.63 13.21
CA ASP A 312 -15.11 -7.01 13.39
C ASP A 312 -14.58 -7.86 12.23
N LYS A 313 -13.54 -8.66 12.50
CA LYS A 313 -12.88 -9.50 11.49
C LYS A 313 -13.77 -10.62 10.96
N LYS A 314 -14.89 -10.91 11.62
CA LYS A 314 -15.87 -11.93 11.19
C LYS A 314 -17.03 -11.35 10.39
N TYR A 315 -17.10 -10.02 10.29
CA TYR A 315 -18.14 -9.34 9.55
C TYR A 315 -18.04 -9.65 8.05
N ILE A 316 -19.18 -10.01 7.46
CA ILE A 316 -19.36 -10.09 6.01
C ILE A 316 -20.27 -8.93 5.58
N SER A 317 -19.92 -8.27 4.48
CA SER A 317 -20.62 -7.08 4.03
C SER A 317 -21.86 -7.36 3.20
N GLU A 318 -22.02 -8.58 2.70
CA GLU A 318 -23.20 -9.00 1.97
C GLU A 318 -23.45 -10.51 2.07
N ARG A 319 -24.70 -10.88 1.83
CA ARG A 319 -25.12 -12.28 1.64
C ARG A 319 -26.23 -12.32 0.60
N ASN A 320 -26.10 -13.19 -0.40
CA ASN A 320 -27.06 -13.34 -1.50
C ASN A 320 -27.38 -12.02 -2.22
N GLY A 321 -26.37 -11.17 -2.43
CA GLY A 321 -26.51 -9.86 -3.08
C GLY A 321 -27.18 -8.77 -2.22
N ILE A 322 -27.46 -9.05 -0.94
CA ILE A 322 -28.05 -8.09 -0.01
C ILE A 322 -26.97 -7.54 0.90
N LYS A 323 -26.86 -6.20 0.95
CA LYS A 323 -25.98 -5.49 1.87
C LYS A 323 -26.32 -5.80 3.33
N LEU A 324 -25.31 -6.13 4.11
CA LEU A 324 -25.38 -6.25 5.55
C LEU A 324 -24.75 -5.01 6.19
N TYR A 325 -25.11 -4.76 7.44
CA TYR A 325 -24.57 -3.65 8.22
C TYR A 325 -23.83 -4.21 9.43
N PRO A 326 -22.68 -3.61 9.80
CA PRO A 326 -21.93 -4.04 10.96
C PRO A 326 -22.75 -3.87 12.25
N HIS A 327 -22.57 -4.80 13.18
CA HIS A 327 -23.00 -4.59 14.55
C HIS A 327 -22.12 -3.55 15.25
N LYS A 328 -22.61 -3.00 16.36
CA LYS A 328 -21.80 -2.13 17.22
C LYS A 328 -20.63 -2.94 17.77
N LEU A 329 -19.41 -2.42 17.62
CA LEU A 329 -18.22 -3.01 18.20
C LEU A 329 -18.22 -2.86 19.72
N ASP A 330 -17.75 -3.89 20.42
CA ASP A 330 -17.51 -3.83 21.87
C ASP A 330 -16.42 -2.81 22.21
N SER A 331 -15.37 -2.75 21.39
CA SER A 331 -14.34 -1.70 21.40
C SER A 331 -14.18 -1.11 20.01
N SER A 332 -14.42 0.20 19.88
CA SER A 332 -14.23 0.95 18.63
C SER A 332 -12.77 1.16 18.24
N TYR A 333 -11.86 1.02 19.20
CA TYR A 333 -10.44 1.26 18.99
C TYR A 333 -9.61 0.06 19.44
N THR A 334 -8.47 -0.10 18.78
CA THR A 334 -7.45 -1.10 19.04
C THR A 334 -6.09 -0.45 18.85
N VAL A 335 -5.02 -1.22 18.95
CA VAL A 335 -3.66 -0.68 18.91
C VAL A 335 -2.87 -1.41 17.87
N PHE A 336 -2.10 -0.66 17.11
CA PHE A 336 -1.18 -1.18 16.12
C PHE A 336 0.21 -0.56 16.29
N GLN A 337 1.20 -1.26 15.76
CA GLN A 337 2.54 -0.74 15.59
C GLN A 337 3.12 -1.21 14.25
N GLY A 338 3.99 -0.41 13.64
CA GLY A 338 4.61 -0.72 12.35
C GLY A 338 4.72 0.49 11.43
N THR A 339 5.70 0.47 10.55
CA THR A 339 6.00 1.57 9.61
C THR A 339 4.85 1.88 8.64
N SER A 340 3.91 0.96 8.44
CA SER A 340 2.62 1.19 7.75
C SER A 340 1.81 2.34 8.36
N LEU A 341 1.85 2.50 9.69
CA LEU A 341 1.14 3.57 10.38
C LEU A 341 1.78 4.94 10.11
N ALA A 342 3.11 4.98 10.06
CA ALA A 342 3.85 6.17 9.65
C ALA A 342 3.56 6.53 8.19
N CYS A 343 3.52 5.53 7.30
CA CYS A 343 3.10 5.69 5.91
C CYS A 343 1.68 6.29 5.78
N ALA A 344 0.71 5.77 6.53
CA ALA A 344 -0.66 6.28 6.56
C ALA A 344 -0.72 7.73 7.08
N TYR A 345 0.02 8.04 8.14
CA TYR A 345 0.13 9.40 8.67
C TYR A 345 0.64 10.38 7.60
N ILE A 346 1.77 10.07 6.94
CA ILE A 346 2.34 10.93 5.90
C ILE A 346 1.44 11.03 4.68
N SER A 347 0.71 9.97 4.33
CA SER A 347 -0.28 10.01 3.26
C SER A 347 -1.38 11.05 3.54
N GLY A 348 -1.87 11.11 4.78
CA GLY A 348 -2.84 12.12 5.15
C GLY A 348 -2.24 13.53 5.29
N VAL A 349 -0.98 13.68 5.73
CA VAL A 349 -0.27 14.98 5.64
C VAL A 349 -0.19 15.47 4.19
N CYS A 350 0.11 14.59 3.24
CA CYS A 350 0.08 14.93 1.81
C CYS A 350 -1.30 15.41 1.38
N ALA A 351 -2.39 14.81 1.88
CA ALA A 351 -3.74 15.28 1.58
C ALA A 351 -4.06 16.67 2.16
N LEU A 352 -3.53 17.02 3.34
CA LEU A 352 -3.65 18.38 3.86
C LEU A 352 -2.96 19.39 2.95
N LEU A 353 -1.75 19.06 2.47
CA LEU A 353 -1.01 19.92 1.54
C LEU A 353 -1.72 20.09 0.21
N LEU A 354 -2.30 19.02 -0.30
CA LEU A 354 -3.04 19.01 -1.56
C LEU A 354 -4.40 19.69 -1.47
N GLU A 355 -5.01 19.78 -0.28
CA GLU A 355 -6.13 20.70 -0.06
C GLU A 355 -5.66 22.15 -0.15
N ALA A 356 -4.53 22.47 0.50
CA ALA A 356 -4.01 23.83 0.56
C ALA A 356 -3.55 24.34 -0.81
N LYS A 357 -2.84 23.51 -1.57
CA LYS A 357 -2.30 23.81 -2.90
C LYS A 357 -2.52 22.61 -3.85
N PRO A 358 -3.68 22.56 -4.53
CA PRO A 358 -4.03 21.43 -5.39
C PRO A 358 -3.06 21.16 -6.55
N GLU A 359 -2.33 22.17 -6.99
CA GLU A 359 -1.38 22.14 -8.10
C GLU A 359 -0.04 21.47 -7.77
N LEU A 360 0.25 21.21 -6.48
CA LEU A 360 1.52 20.62 -6.07
C LEU A 360 1.74 19.26 -6.74
N ASN A 361 2.90 19.12 -7.38
CA ASN A 361 3.36 17.84 -7.91
C ASN A 361 4.22 17.10 -6.86
N TYR A 362 4.68 15.89 -7.22
CA TYR A 362 5.50 15.05 -6.36
C TYR A 362 6.76 15.75 -5.82
N LYS A 363 7.48 16.50 -6.64
CA LYS A 363 8.72 17.18 -6.21
C LYS A 363 8.42 18.35 -5.29
N ASP A 364 7.34 19.08 -5.54
CA ASP A 364 6.94 20.21 -4.68
C ASP A 364 6.57 19.70 -3.29
N LEU A 365 5.76 18.63 -3.21
CA LEU A 365 5.43 17.97 -1.96
C LEU A 365 6.67 17.49 -1.20
N CYS A 366 7.57 16.74 -1.85
CA CYS A 366 8.80 16.29 -1.21
C CYS A 366 9.65 17.46 -0.68
N SER A 367 9.71 18.57 -1.42
CA SER A 367 10.46 19.76 -1.02
C SER A 367 9.83 20.45 0.19
N LEU A 368 8.50 20.61 0.21
CA LEU A 368 7.78 21.20 1.34
C LEU A 368 7.87 20.35 2.60
N LEU A 369 7.67 19.03 2.47
CA LEU A 369 7.81 18.09 3.59
C LEU A 369 9.24 18.14 4.15
N LYS A 370 10.26 18.21 3.28
CA LYS A 370 11.67 18.34 3.68
C LYS A 370 11.96 19.65 4.41
N ILE A 371 11.50 20.79 3.90
CA ILE A 371 11.70 22.10 4.56
C ILE A 371 11.06 22.11 5.96
N ALA A 372 9.93 21.43 6.12
CA ALA A 372 9.26 21.29 7.41
C ALA A 372 9.76 20.14 8.29
N SER A 373 10.73 19.35 7.83
CA SER A 373 11.25 18.22 8.59
C SER A 373 12.39 18.66 9.50
N ASN A 374 12.45 18.07 10.69
CA ASN A 374 13.59 18.23 11.58
C ASN A 374 13.97 16.90 12.25
N ASN A 375 15.27 16.72 12.47
CA ASN A 375 15.79 15.64 13.29
C ASN A 375 16.00 16.12 14.74
N LYS A 376 14.93 16.59 15.39
CA LYS A 376 14.96 17.09 16.77
C LYS A 376 15.47 16.08 17.81
N TYR A 377 15.57 14.80 17.45
CA TYR A 377 15.97 13.71 18.32
C TYR A 377 17.39 13.21 18.04
N GLU A 378 18.13 13.86 17.12
CA GLU A 378 19.50 13.50 16.73
C GLU A 378 19.67 12.03 16.36
N LEU A 379 18.62 11.43 15.76
CA LEU A 379 18.61 10.02 15.36
C LEU A 379 19.46 9.81 14.10
N PRO A 380 19.98 8.59 13.85
CA PRO A 380 20.77 8.32 12.65
C PRO A 380 20.00 8.65 11.37
N SER A 381 20.59 9.46 10.48
CA SER A 381 19.95 9.90 9.23
C SER A 381 19.49 8.73 8.37
N ASP A 382 20.23 7.63 8.36
CA ASP A 382 19.91 6.43 7.57
C ASP A 382 18.66 5.70 8.11
N SER A 383 18.22 6.02 9.33
CA SER A 383 17.00 5.47 9.93
C SER A 383 15.79 6.42 9.84
N VAL A 384 16.01 7.73 9.75
CA VAL A 384 14.92 8.73 9.84
C VAL A 384 14.81 9.68 8.64
N GLY A 385 15.75 9.61 7.70
CA GLY A 385 15.79 10.51 6.55
C GLY A 385 15.98 11.97 6.97
N GLU A 386 15.13 12.85 6.42
CA GLU A 386 15.05 14.27 6.79
C GLU A 386 14.43 14.49 8.19
N GLY A 387 13.92 13.44 8.82
CA GLY A 387 13.38 13.46 10.18
C GLY A 387 11.86 13.52 10.25
N VAL A 388 11.37 14.09 11.35
CA VAL A 388 9.93 14.20 11.64
C VAL A 388 9.40 15.51 11.06
N ILE A 389 8.27 15.43 10.39
CA ILE A 389 7.58 16.61 9.85
C ILE A 389 6.97 17.43 10.99
N ASP A 390 7.38 18.69 11.10
CA ASP A 390 6.68 19.68 11.91
C ASP A 390 5.43 20.15 11.17
N LEU A 391 4.32 19.50 11.48
CA LEU A 391 3.04 19.79 10.85
C LEU A 391 2.53 21.21 11.15
N SER A 392 2.86 21.79 12.31
CA SER A 392 2.44 23.17 12.62
C SER A 392 3.17 24.15 11.73
N PHE A 393 4.50 24.03 11.67
CA PHE A 393 5.32 24.85 10.79
C PHE A 393 4.90 24.70 9.33
N LEU A 394 4.69 23.46 8.88
CA LEU A 394 4.30 23.17 7.51
C LEU A 394 3.00 23.88 7.10
N LEU A 395 1.95 23.77 7.92
CA LEU A 395 0.63 24.30 7.60
C LEU A 395 0.48 25.81 7.87
N GLU A 396 1.32 26.39 8.72
CA GLU A 396 1.36 27.85 8.94
C GLU A 396 2.09 28.60 7.81
N ASN A 397 2.93 27.91 7.02
CA ASN A 397 3.79 28.51 5.99
C ASN A 397 3.42 28.09 4.55
N ILE A 398 2.23 27.51 4.35
CA ILE A 398 1.70 27.12 3.04
C ILE A 398 0.46 27.92 2.73
#